data_AF-A0A0L6VUQ1-F1
#
_entry.id   AF-A0A0L6VUQ1-F1
#
_cell.length_a   1.000
_cell.length_b   1.000
_cell.length_c   1.000
_cell.angle_alpha   90.00
_cell.angle_beta   90.00
_cell.angle_gamma   90.00
#
_symmetry.space_group_name_H-M   'P 1'
#
loop_
_entity.id
_entity.type
_entity.pdbx_description
1 polymer ?
#
loop_
_entity_poly.entity_id
_entity_poly.type
_entity_poly.pdbx_seq_one_letter_code
_entity_poly.pdbx_strand_id
1 'polypeptide(L)'
;MVFFHVDDLILVGPGNNFKKEFESRFSNSSCHEPNTILGMKFEREGNKIKLSLPNHIEHGLEELGLTNCKPSITPLTPNLKLQDASDKDYAQFKKLNINYRSAIGLLNHIAQLTRPDISFAVSSLARFSVKPGLSHWHEVKKVWKYLKGTFDMKLTLEIKKPDELLQIYSDGSWGDNPQDRTSQSGYLCFLFGSIISWNSSKQRSVTYSSTEAELNPLVDAFHEGTWLKALLAEIWNIQMDAACHLIDDPDLQERLMMTDEEFNSKFANEHLIDNKGLDDKVKKFGTNPKTRHIDLKTKGLRQEVKHHNIRITLIKTSDMIADALTKAASRPSIQLLSQSIDPTFNIA
;
A
#
# COMPACT_ATOMS: atom_id res chain seq x y z
N MET A 1 13.75 -20.87 14.19
CA MET A 1 12.83 -20.99 13.05
C MET A 1 13.65 -21.13 11.78
N VAL A 2 13.23 -21.98 10.85
CA VAL A 2 13.88 -22.11 9.54
C VAL A 2 12.90 -21.58 8.50
N PHE A 3 13.31 -20.58 7.73
CA PHE A 3 12.52 -20.05 6.63
C PHE A 3 13.09 -20.59 5.32
N PHE A 4 12.22 -21.13 4.47
CA PHE A 4 12.60 -21.70 3.19
C PHE A 4 11.72 -21.10 2.09
N HIS A 5 12.37 -20.62 1.03
CA HIS A 5 11.69 -20.11 -0.15
C HIS A 5 12.42 -20.57 -1.41
N VAL A 6 11.85 -21.57 -2.08
CA VAL A 6 12.30 -22.16 -3.35
C VAL A 6 13.78 -22.58 -3.31
N ASP A 7 14.69 -21.66 -3.61
CA ASP A 7 16.14 -21.91 -3.66
C ASP A 7 16.89 -21.28 -2.46
N ASP A 8 16.24 -20.38 -1.72
CA ASP A 8 16.81 -19.66 -0.57
C ASP A 8 16.39 -20.33 0.76
N LEU A 9 17.37 -20.67 1.59
CA LEU A 9 17.17 -21.15 2.96
C LEU A 9 17.78 -20.15 3.94
N ILE A 10 16.95 -19.60 4.83
CA ILE A 10 17.38 -18.64 5.85
C ILE A 10 17.09 -19.21 7.23
N LEU A 11 18.14 -19.32 8.04
CA LEU A 11 18.03 -19.75 9.42
C LEU A 11 17.85 -18.53 10.32
N VAL A 12 16.74 -18.49 11.07
CA VAL A 12 16.42 -17.39 11.99
C VAL A 12 16.34 -17.92 13.43
N GLY A 13 17.28 -17.50 14.28
CA GLY A 13 17.33 -17.86 15.71
C GLY A 13 18.65 -18.50 16.13
N PRO A 14 18.72 -19.13 17.32
CA PRO A 14 19.98 -19.63 17.91
C PRO A 14 20.61 -20.80 17.15
N GLY A 15 19.94 -21.31 16.11
CA GLY A 15 20.48 -22.29 15.17
C GLY A 15 20.65 -23.70 15.71
N ASN A 16 20.72 -23.93 17.04
CA ASN A 16 20.69 -25.24 17.72
C ASN A 16 21.38 -26.38 16.94
N ASN A 17 22.64 -26.19 16.53
CA ASN A 17 23.43 -27.11 15.69
C ASN A 17 22.92 -27.41 14.27
N PHE A 18 21.76 -26.89 13.86
CA PHE A 18 21.18 -27.06 12.53
C PHE A 18 22.16 -26.77 11.41
N LYS A 19 22.94 -25.68 11.51
CA LYS A 19 23.98 -25.35 10.52
C LYS A 19 24.95 -26.52 10.30
N LYS A 20 25.47 -27.10 11.38
CA LYS A 20 26.43 -28.21 11.31
C LYS A 20 25.80 -29.48 10.75
N GLU A 21 24.59 -29.81 11.19
CA GLU A 21 23.86 -30.99 10.69
C GLU A 21 23.48 -30.85 9.21
N PHE A 22 23.10 -29.64 8.79
CA PHE A 22 22.76 -29.33 7.41
C PHE A 22 23.98 -29.44 6.50
N GLU A 23 25.10 -28.79 6.86
CA GLU A 23 26.37 -28.88 6.11
C GLU A 23 26.91 -30.32 6.08
N SER A 24 26.74 -31.09 7.16
CA SER A 24 27.14 -32.50 7.20
C SER A 24 26.29 -33.38 6.27
N ARG A 25 25.01 -33.06 6.09
CA ARG A 25 24.09 -33.84 5.25
C ARG A 25 24.18 -33.43 3.78
N PHE A 26 24.43 -32.16 3.51
CA PHE A 26 24.50 -31.59 2.17
C PHE A 26 25.92 -31.05 1.91
N SER A 27 26.79 -31.94 1.42
CA SER A 27 28.22 -31.67 1.20
C SER A 27 28.54 -30.54 0.22
N ASN A 28 27.56 -30.12 -0.59
CA ASN A 28 27.70 -29.02 -1.56
C ASN A 28 27.04 -27.72 -1.08
N SER A 29 26.58 -27.67 0.17
CA SER A 29 25.94 -26.50 0.76
C SER A 29 26.93 -25.74 1.64
N SER A 30 26.87 -24.41 1.60
CA SER A 30 27.64 -23.56 2.52
C SER A 30 26.70 -22.60 3.22
N CYS A 31 26.75 -22.53 4.55
CA CYS A 31 25.97 -21.55 5.30
C CYS A 31 26.84 -20.32 5.57
N HIS A 32 26.51 -19.20 4.93
CA HIS A 32 27.12 -17.90 5.15
C HIS A 32 26.09 -16.89 5.65
N GLU A 33 26.54 -15.74 6.11
CA GLU A 33 25.63 -14.60 6.35
C GLU A 33 24.98 -14.20 5.02
N PRO A 34 23.66 -13.96 4.98
CA PRO A 34 22.97 -13.67 3.73
C PRO A 34 23.50 -12.36 3.15
N ASN A 35 23.82 -12.37 1.85
CA ASN A 35 24.11 -11.18 1.05
C ASN A 35 22.89 -10.76 0.21
N THR A 36 21.99 -11.71 -0.05
CA THR A 36 20.71 -11.52 -0.72
C THR A 36 19.61 -12.30 -0.01
N ILE A 37 18.37 -11.80 -0.09
CA ILE A 37 17.16 -12.47 0.39
C ILE A 37 16.08 -12.27 -0.67
N LEU A 38 15.56 -13.34 -1.28
CA LEU A 38 14.48 -13.25 -2.28
C LEU A 38 14.81 -12.30 -3.45
N GLY A 39 16.08 -12.28 -3.87
CA GLY A 39 16.58 -11.37 -4.91
C GLY A 39 16.83 -9.93 -4.47
N MET A 40 16.53 -9.56 -3.22
CA MET A 40 16.89 -8.27 -2.63
C MET A 40 18.30 -8.32 -2.07
N LYS A 41 19.08 -7.25 -2.25
CA LYS A 41 20.35 -7.06 -1.55
C LYS A 41 20.08 -6.89 -0.06
N PHE A 42 20.74 -7.70 0.75
CA PHE A 42 20.64 -7.68 2.19
C PHE A 42 21.89 -7.08 2.81
N GLU A 43 21.70 -6.13 3.72
CA GLU A 43 22.78 -5.54 4.50
C GLU A 43 22.34 -5.47 5.97
N ARG A 44 23.20 -5.92 6.89
CA ARG A 44 22.96 -5.82 8.32
C ARG A 44 23.92 -4.83 8.94
N GLU A 45 23.37 -3.87 9.68
CA GLU A 45 24.14 -2.84 10.38
C GLU A 45 23.70 -2.81 11.85
N GLY A 46 24.42 -3.54 12.71
CA GLY A 46 24.04 -3.75 14.11
C GLY A 46 22.67 -4.43 14.22
N ASN A 47 21.69 -3.68 14.76
CA ASN A 47 20.31 -4.11 14.94
C ASN A 47 19.37 -3.72 13.78
N LYS A 48 19.92 -3.17 12.69
CA LYS A 48 19.15 -2.77 11.51
C LYS A 48 19.36 -3.77 10.38
N ILE A 49 18.29 -4.03 9.64
CA ILE A 49 18.33 -4.75 8.36
C ILE A 49 17.96 -3.76 7.26
N LYS A 50 18.75 -3.71 6.19
CA LYS A 50 18.52 -2.86 5.03
C LYS A 50 18.32 -3.74 3.80
N LEU A 51 17.22 -3.51 3.08
CA LEU A 51 16.86 -4.22 1.86
C LEU A 51 16.81 -3.25 0.68
N SER A 52 17.41 -3.64 -0.45
CA SER A 52 17.43 -2.80 -1.66
C SER A 52 17.54 -3.63 -2.94
N LEU A 53 17.22 -3.01 -4.08
CA LEU A 53 17.28 -3.63 -5.42
C LEU A 53 18.15 -2.82 -6.39
N PRO A 54 19.44 -2.54 -6.07
CA PRO A 54 20.28 -1.66 -6.87
C PRO A 54 20.43 -2.14 -8.33
N ASN A 55 20.68 -3.43 -8.54
CA ASN A 55 20.84 -4.01 -9.88
C ASN A 55 19.60 -3.81 -10.76
N HIS A 56 18.40 -3.88 -10.19
CA HIS A 56 17.15 -3.67 -10.92
C HIS A 56 16.96 -2.20 -11.29
N ILE A 57 17.37 -1.29 -10.39
CA ILE A 57 17.32 0.16 -10.66
C ILE A 57 18.34 0.52 -11.75
N GLU A 58 19.58 0.03 -11.66
CA GLU A 58 20.63 0.23 -12.67
C GLU A 58 20.19 -0.30 -14.03
N HIS A 59 19.74 -1.54 -14.10
CA HIS A 59 19.27 -2.17 -15.32
C HIS A 59 18.17 -1.35 -16.01
N GLY A 60 17.15 -0.91 -15.26
CA GLY A 60 16.10 -0.07 -15.83
C GLY A 60 16.58 1.33 -16.26
N LEU A 61 17.54 1.93 -15.55
CA LEU A 61 18.16 3.20 -15.98
C LEU A 61 18.97 3.03 -17.27
N GLU A 62 19.67 1.91 -17.44
CA GLU A 62 20.42 1.57 -18.66
C GLU A 62 19.49 1.32 -19.83
N GLU A 63 18.47 0.46 -19.68
CA GLU A 63 17.51 0.14 -20.74
C GLU A 63 16.78 1.36 -21.28
N LEU A 64 16.50 2.34 -20.43
CA LEU A 64 15.82 3.58 -20.82
C LEU A 64 16.77 4.71 -21.23
N GLY A 65 18.09 4.49 -21.18
CA GLY A 65 19.10 5.52 -21.50
C GLY A 65 19.07 6.71 -20.51
N LEU A 66 18.74 6.44 -19.24
CA LEU A 66 18.57 7.44 -18.18
C LEU A 66 19.74 7.48 -17.19
N THR A 67 20.83 6.75 -17.42
CA THR A 67 22.02 6.75 -16.56
C THR A 67 22.58 8.15 -16.28
N ASN A 68 22.52 9.08 -17.24
CA ASN A 68 22.98 10.47 -17.11
C ASN A 68 21.85 11.51 -16.97
N CYS A 69 20.62 11.09 -16.65
CA CYS A 69 19.51 12.03 -16.55
C CYS A 69 19.56 12.93 -15.30
N LYS A 70 18.90 14.09 -15.34
CA LYS A 70 18.65 14.89 -14.14
C LYS A 70 17.61 14.19 -13.25
N PRO A 71 17.88 13.99 -11.95
CA PRO A 71 16.92 13.37 -11.03
C PRO A 71 15.61 14.15 -10.90
N SER A 72 14.55 13.44 -10.54
CA SER A 72 13.26 14.01 -10.14
C SER A 72 13.12 13.92 -8.62
N ILE A 73 12.48 14.92 -8.01
CA ILE A 73 12.20 14.96 -6.56
C ILE A 73 10.89 14.27 -6.17
N THR A 74 10.02 13.99 -7.14
CA THR A 74 8.77 13.24 -6.95
C THR A 74 8.64 12.13 -8.01
N PRO A 75 7.99 10.99 -7.68
CA PRO A 75 7.78 9.89 -8.61
C PRO A 75 6.90 10.28 -9.82
N LEU A 76 5.82 11.02 -9.54
CA LEU A 76 4.91 11.59 -10.55
C LEU A 76 4.89 13.12 -10.44
N THR A 77 4.41 13.77 -11.49
CA THR A 77 4.06 15.20 -11.42
C THR A 77 2.93 15.42 -10.41
N PRO A 78 3.12 16.27 -9.36
CA PRO A 78 2.08 16.50 -8.36
C PRO A 78 0.78 17.00 -8.96
N ASN A 79 -0.35 16.55 -8.42
CA ASN A 79 -1.70 16.88 -8.91
C ASN A 79 -1.97 16.47 -10.38
N LEU A 80 -1.10 15.69 -11.02
CA LEU A 80 -1.32 15.19 -12.36
C LEU A 80 -2.44 14.15 -12.36
N LYS A 81 -3.43 14.36 -13.23
CA LYS A 81 -4.47 13.37 -13.52
C LYS A 81 -4.22 12.76 -14.89
N LEU A 82 -3.73 11.53 -14.91
CA LEU A 82 -3.51 10.77 -16.15
C LEU A 82 -4.84 10.46 -16.84
N GLN A 83 -4.83 10.49 -18.17
CA GLN A 83 -6.01 10.36 -19.03
C GLN A 83 -5.70 9.40 -20.17
N ASP A 84 -6.73 8.73 -20.71
CA ASP A 84 -6.54 7.80 -21.82
C ASP A 84 -5.86 8.47 -23.02
N ALA A 85 -4.93 7.74 -23.64
CA ALA A 85 -4.24 8.24 -24.81
C ALA A 85 -5.22 8.36 -26.00
N SER A 86 -5.22 9.53 -26.64
CA SER A 86 -5.86 9.70 -27.94
C SER A 86 -5.24 8.74 -28.97
N ASP A 87 -5.98 8.40 -30.03
CA ASP A 87 -5.44 7.51 -31.08
C ASP A 87 -4.17 8.09 -31.72
N LYS A 88 -4.09 9.42 -31.84
CA LYS A 88 -2.89 10.11 -32.33
C LYS A 88 -1.70 9.93 -31.39
N ASP A 89 -1.91 10.13 -30.09
CA ASP A 89 -0.86 10.01 -29.07
C ASP A 89 -0.38 8.55 -28.94
N TYR A 90 -1.32 7.59 -28.93
CA TYR A 90 -0.97 6.16 -28.94
C TYR A 90 -0.20 5.76 -30.20
N ALA A 91 -0.62 6.23 -31.37
CA ALA A 91 0.08 5.97 -32.62
C ALA A 91 1.51 6.55 -32.63
N GLN A 92 1.72 7.72 -32.02
CA GLN A 92 3.05 8.30 -31.84
C GLN A 92 3.90 7.48 -30.87
N PHE A 93 3.34 7.05 -29.74
CA PHE A 93 4.03 6.18 -28.80
C PHE A 93 4.44 4.84 -29.46
N LYS A 94 3.54 4.21 -30.23
CA LYS A 94 3.81 2.94 -30.90
C LYS A 94 5.00 3.02 -31.87
N LYS A 95 5.26 4.18 -32.49
CA LYS A 95 6.44 4.41 -33.35
C LYS A 95 7.76 4.34 -32.61
N LEU A 96 7.76 4.53 -31.28
CA LEU A 96 8.97 4.42 -30.46
C LEU A 96 9.43 2.96 -30.29
N ASN A 97 8.57 1.99 -30.58
CA ASN A 97 8.84 0.55 -30.42
C ASN A 97 9.31 0.15 -29.01
N ILE A 98 8.72 0.79 -27.98
CA ILE A 98 9.06 0.57 -26.57
C ILE A 98 8.08 -0.41 -25.93
N ASN A 99 8.61 -1.36 -25.16
CA ASN A 99 7.79 -2.26 -24.36
C ASN A 99 7.37 -1.60 -23.03
N TYR A 100 6.25 -0.89 -23.06
CA TYR A 100 5.68 -0.22 -21.88
C TYR A 100 5.44 -1.19 -20.70
N ARG A 101 4.94 -2.40 -20.98
CA ARG A 101 4.60 -3.39 -19.96
C ARG A 101 5.83 -3.90 -19.22
N SER A 102 6.94 -4.10 -19.93
CA SER A 102 8.21 -4.51 -19.32
C SER A 102 8.71 -3.45 -18.34
N ALA A 103 8.73 -2.18 -18.78
CA ALA A 103 9.16 -1.07 -17.93
C ALA A 103 8.30 -0.92 -16.65
N ILE A 104 6.97 -1.06 -16.78
CA ILE A 104 6.07 -1.07 -15.62
C ILE A 104 6.27 -2.30 -14.75
N GLY A 105 6.48 -3.48 -15.33
CA GLY A 105 6.71 -4.73 -14.60
C GLY A 105 7.93 -4.64 -13.69
N LEU A 106 9.04 -4.09 -14.19
CA LEU A 106 10.24 -3.87 -13.40
C LEU A 106 10.01 -2.84 -12.28
N LEU A 107 9.34 -1.72 -12.58
CA LEU A 107 8.96 -0.74 -11.55
C LEU A 107 8.05 -1.35 -10.48
N ASN A 108 7.12 -2.23 -10.86
CA ASN A 108 6.22 -2.92 -9.94
C ASN A 108 6.98 -3.87 -9.02
N HIS A 109 7.97 -4.60 -9.54
CA HIS A 109 8.84 -5.44 -8.72
C HIS A 109 9.59 -4.62 -7.66
N ILE A 110 10.18 -3.48 -8.06
CA ILE A 110 10.87 -2.56 -7.15
C ILE A 110 9.92 -2.00 -6.09
N ALA A 111 8.72 -1.57 -6.52
CA ALA A 111 7.70 -0.99 -5.66
C ALA A 111 7.15 -1.97 -4.61
N GLN A 112 7.00 -3.24 -4.97
CA GLN A 112 6.45 -4.27 -4.10
C GLN A 112 7.44 -4.78 -3.06
N LEU A 113 8.74 -4.76 -3.36
CA LEU A 113 9.74 -5.35 -2.48
C LEU A 113 10.44 -4.33 -1.56
N THR A 114 10.75 -3.13 -2.06
CA THR A 114 11.62 -2.20 -1.32
C THR A 114 11.23 -0.72 -1.40
N ARG A 115 10.31 -0.34 -2.29
CA ARG A 115 10.03 1.08 -2.61
C ARG A 115 8.54 1.43 -2.53
N PRO A 116 7.93 1.47 -1.33
CA PRO A 116 6.52 1.87 -1.19
C PRO A 116 6.23 3.29 -1.70
N ASP A 117 7.24 4.16 -1.70
CA ASP A 117 7.14 5.55 -2.17
C ASP A 117 6.83 5.71 -3.67
N ILE A 118 7.02 4.66 -4.48
CA ILE A 118 6.61 4.67 -5.90
C ILE A 118 5.34 3.86 -6.16
N SER A 119 4.73 3.20 -5.16
CA SER A 119 3.62 2.27 -5.37
C SER A 119 2.39 2.93 -6.00
N PHE A 120 2.06 4.16 -5.63
CA PHE A 120 0.99 4.92 -6.31
C PHE A 120 1.32 5.17 -7.78
N ALA A 121 2.54 5.63 -8.06
CA ALA A 121 2.97 5.96 -9.41
C ALA A 121 2.86 4.75 -10.34
N VAL A 122 3.35 3.60 -9.88
CA VAL A 122 3.30 2.36 -10.64
C VAL A 122 1.86 1.87 -10.82
N SER A 123 1.06 1.86 -9.75
CA SER A 123 -0.36 1.46 -9.78
C SER A 123 -1.19 2.31 -10.76
N SER A 124 -0.93 3.62 -10.80
CA SER A 124 -1.58 4.56 -11.70
C SER A 124 -1.15 4.35 -13.17
N LEU A 125 0.15 4.24 -13.42
CA LEU A 125 0.70 4.04 -14.77
C LEU A 125 0.36 2.67 -15.36
N ALA A 126 0.29 1.62 -14.55
CA ALA A 126 -0.02 0.26 -14.99
C ALA A 126 -1.40 0.16 -15.70
N ARG A 127 -2.33 1.07 -15.39
CA ARG A 127 -3.66 1.15 -16.02
C ARG A 127 -3.59 1.35 -17.53
N PHE A 128 -2.54 2.01 -18.02
CA PHE A 128 -2.37 2.33 -19.43
C PHE A 128 -1.56 1.29 -20.20
N SER A 129 -1.32 0.11 -19.61
CA SER A 129 -0.51 -0.97 -20.21
C SER A 129 -1.07 -1.56 -21.52
N VAL A 130 -2.35 -1.33 -21.82
CA VAL A 130 -2.99 -1.78 -23.07
C VAL A 130 -2.85 -0.73 -24.18
N LYS A 131 -3.06 0.55 -23.85
CA LYS A 131 -3.02 1.67 -24.80
C LYS A 131 -2.21 2.86 -24.20
N PRO A 132 -0.88 2.73 -24.09
CA PRO A 132 -0.03 3.78 -23.52
C PRO A 132 0.09 5.00 -24.45
N GLY A 133 0.44 6.15 -23.90
CA GLY A 133 0.60 7.42 -24.63
C GLY A 133 1.96 8.05 -24.38
N LEU A 134 2.32 9.12 -25.09
CA LEU A 134 3.58 9.82 -24.82
C LEU A 134 3.58 10.49 -23.45
N SER A 135 2.43 10.98 -22.99
CA SER A 135 2.24 11.52 -21.64
C SER A 135 2.52 10.45 -20.57
N HIS A 136 1.97 9.24 -20.75
CA HIS A 136 2.23 8.10 -19.88
C HIS A 136 3.71 7.71 -19.86
N TRP A 137 4.35 7.67 -21.03
CA TRP A 137 5.77 7.34 -21.13
C TRP A 137 6.67 8.42 -20.50
N HIS A 138 6.28 9.68 -20.60
CA HIS A 138 6.96 10.78 -19.93
C HIS A 138 7.00 10.57 -18.41
N GLU A 139 5.87 10.20 -17.81
CA GLU A 139 5.76 9.94 -16.38
C GLU A 139 6.46 8.63 -15.96
N VAL A 140 6.46 7.58 -16.78
CA VAL A 140 7.32 6.40 -16.54
C VAL A 140 8.79 6.81 -16.42
N LYS A 141 9.29 7.61 -17.35
CA LYS A 141 10.67 8.14 -17.27
C LYS A 141 10.88 9.02 -16.06
N LYS A 142 9.84 9.72 -15.57
CA LYS A 142 9.92 10.52 -14.34
C LYS A 142 10.10 9.64 -13.11
N VAL A 143 9.40 8.52 -13.00
CA VAL A 143 9.60 7.54 -11.92
C VAL A 143 11.05 7.02 -11.93
N TRP A 144 11.60 6.69 -13.10
CA TRP A 144 13.00 6.28 -13.23
C TRP A 144 14.00 7.38 -12.83
N LYS A 145 13.74 8.64 -13.23
CA LYS A 145 14.53 9.79 -12.78
C LYS A 145 14.47 9.98 -11.26
N TYR A 146 13.33 9.70 -10.65
CA TYR A 146 13.17 9.75 -9.19
C TYR A 146 13.95 8.62 -8.51
N LEU A 147 13.86 7.38 -9.02
CA LEU A 147 14.68 6.25 -8.55
C LEU A 147 16.17 6.55 -8.66
N LYS A 148 16.63 7.23 -9.72
CA LYS A 148 18.01 7.68 -9.84
C LYS A 148 18.42 8.64 -8.72
N GLY A 149 17.57 9.62 -8.40
CA GLY A 149 17.85 10.58 -7.32
C GLY A 149 17.80 9.95 -5.92
N THR A 150 17.15 8.80 -5.81
CA THR A 150 16.92 8.08 -4.55
C THR A 150 17.53 6.68 -4.61
N PHE A 151 18.62 6.53 -5.35
CA PHE A 151 19.25 5.24 -5.65
C PHE A 151 19.72 4.53 -4.38
N ASP A 152 20.31 5.29 -3.46
CA ASP A 152 20.87 4.78 -2.21
C ASP A 152 19.83 4.55 -1.11
N MET A 153 18.55 4.88 -1.33
CA MET A 153 17.50 4.67 -0.34
C MET A 153 17.20 3.17 -0.19
N LYS A 154 17.14 2.68 1.06
CA LYS A 154 16.93 1.26 1.37
C LYS A 154 15.76 1.08 2.33
N LEU A 155 14.98 0.02 2.15
CA LEU A 155 13.97 -0.35 3.13
C LEU A 155 14.68 -0.77 4.42
N THR A 156 14.59 0.07 5.45
CA THR A 156 15.29 -0.11 6.72
C THR A 156 14.35 -0.63 7.80
N LEU A 157 14.58 -1.87 8.21
CA LEU A 157 13.89 -2.55 9.29
C LEU A 157 14.70 -2.41 10.59
N GLU A 158 14.12 -1.72 11.56
CA GLU A 158 14.68 -1.56 12.90
C GLU A 158 13.55 -1.29 13.90
N ILE A 159 13.79 -1.59 15.18
CA ILE A 159 12.83 -1.25 16.24
C ILE A 159 13.01 0.24 16.56
N LYS A 160 12.11 1.08 16.04
CA LYS A 160 12.10 2.54 16.29
C LYS A 160 11.21 2.90 17.46
N LYS A 161 10.10 2.19 17.61
CA LYS A 161 9.07 2.45 18.61
C LYS A 161 8.66 1.15 19.31
N PRO A 162 9.36 0.75 20.38
CA PRO A 162 9.13 -0.52 21.06
C PRO A 162 7.71 -0.71 21.61
N ASP A 163 7.05 0.37 22.02
CA ASP A 163 5.69 0.35 22.59
C ASP A 163 4.59 0.28 21.52
N GLU A 164 4.96 0.47 20.25
CA GLU A 164 4.07 0.51 19.10
C GLU A 164 4.21 -0.80 18.32
N LEU A 165 3.52 -1.87 18.76
CA LEU A 165 3.66 -3.19 18.14
C LEU A 165 3.16 -3.23 16.68
N LEU A 166 1.89 -2.92 16.41
CA LEU A 166 1.33 -2.91 15.05
C LEU A 166 0.46 -1.68 14.81
N GLN A 167 0.87 -0.84 13.86
CA GLN A 167 0.18 0.40 13.46
C GLN A 167 -0.12 0.34 11.98
N ILE A 168 -1.36 0.63 11.62
CA ILE A 168 -1.84 0.48 10.25
C ILE A 168 -2.46 1.80 9.82
N TYR A 169 -1.82 2.49 8.89
CA TYR A 169 -2.36 3.69 8.26
C TYR A 169 -3.17 3.28 7.05
N SER A 170 -4.36 3.82 6.88
CA SER A 170 -5.19 3.61 5.70
C SER A 170 -5.75 4.93 5.22
N ASP A 171 -5.69 5.17 3.90
CA ASP A 171 -6.22 6.35 3.26
C ASP A 171 -6.91 5.98 1.93
N GLY A 172 -7.90 6.78 1.54
CA GLY A 172 -8.67 6.61 0.31
C GLY A 172 -8.89 7.93 -0.41
N SER A 173 -8.46 8.04 -1.66
CA SER A 173 -8.80 9.21 -2.48
C SER A 173 -10.22 9.10 -3.04
N TRP A 174 -10.94 10.21 -3.17
CA TRP A 174 -12.31 10.20 -3.65
C TRP A 174 -12.45 10.76 -5.08
N GLY A 175 -12.95 9.92 -6.00
CA GLY A 175 -13.34 10.38 -7.34
C GLY A 175 -12.19 10.92 -8.20
N ASP A 176 -10.96 10.55 -7.87
CA ASP A 176 -9.77 11.21 -8.37
C ASP A 176 -9.45 10.87 -9.82
N ASN A 177 -9.85 9.68 -10.28
CA ASN A 177 -9.73 9.30 -11.68
C ASN A 177 -10.70 10.12 -12.54
N PRO A 178 -10.22 10.96 -13.49
CA PRO A 178 -11.09 11.78 -14.34
C PRO A 178 -12.06 10.97 -15.20
N GLN A 179 -11.67 9.74 -15.56
CA GLN A 179 -12.37 8.96 -16.57
C GLN A 179 -13.60 8.24 -16.02
N ASP A 180 -13.39 7.42 -14.97
CA ASP A 180 -14.44 6.56 -14.41
C ASP A 180 -14.82 6.97 -12.98
N ARG A 181 -14.24 8.06 -12.45
CA ARG A 181 -14.46 8.54 -11.07
C ARG A 181 -14.17 7.49 -10.00
N THR A 182 -13.32 6.51 -10.33
CA THR A 182 -12.84 5.56 -9.33
C THR A 182 -11.81 6.18 -8.40
N SER A 183 -11.89 5.70 -7.17
CA SER A 183 -11.07 6.07 -6.02
C SER A 183 -9.80 5.21 -5.97
N GLN A 184 -8.79 5.63 -5.20
CA GLN A 184 -7.59 4.84 -4.91
C GLN A 184 -7.59 4.47 -3.43
N SER A 185 -7.27 3.22 -3.12
CA SER A 185 -7.03 2.73 -1.75
C SER A 185 -5.53 2.62 -1.50
N GLY A 186 -5.08 3.08 -0.34
CA GLY A 186 -3.72 2.93 0.14
C GLY A 186 -3.67 2.48 1.61
N TYR A 187 -2.71 1.62 1.96
CA TYR A 187 -2.40 1.34 3.36
C TYR A 187 -0.90 1.12 3.60
N LEU A 188 -0.46 1.36 4.84
CA LEU A 188 0.88 1.08 5.34
C LEU A 188 0.78 0.39 6.70
N CYS A 189 1.43 -0.77 6.85
CA CYS A 189 1.55 -1.49 8.11
C CYS A 189 2.96 -1.33 8.67
N PHE A 190 3.03 -0.90 9.92
CA PHE A 190 4.26 -0.70 10.68
C PHE A 190 4.33 -1.69 11.84
N LEU A 191 5.50 -2.31 12.01
CA LEU A 191 5.85 -3.15 13.13
C LEU A 191 6.98 -2.47 13.90
N PHE A 192 6.75 -2.11 15.16
CA PHE A 192 7.71 -1.36 15.98
C PHE A 192 8.24 -0.07 15.33
N GLY A 193 7.40 0.59 14.53
CA GLY A 193 7.77 1.79 13.78
C GLY A 193 8.54 1.58 12.47
N SER A 194 8.76 0.33 12.04
CA SER A 194 9.29 0.02 10.70
C SER A 194 8.21 -0.50 9.75
N ILE A 195 8.23 -0.04 8.50
CA ILE A 195 7.28 -0.48 7.47
C ILE A 195 7.56 -1.95 7.12
N ILE A 196 6.52 -2.78 7.14
CA ILE A 196 6.61 -4.20 6.82
C ILE A 196 5.64 -4.67 5.72
N SER A 197 4.54 -3.94 5.50
CA SER A 197 3.56 -4.26 4.47
C SER A 197 2.90 -2.97 3.97
N TRP A 198 2.52 -2.93 2.70
CA TRP A 198 1.90 -1.77 2.06
C TRP A 198 1.14 -2.16 0.81
N ASN A 199 0.17 -1.33 0.43
CA ASN A 199 -0.52 -1.49 -0.83
C ASN A 199 -1.01 -0.14 -1.36
N SER A 200 -1.07 -0.04 -2.69
CA SER A 200 -1.69 1.08 -3.42
C SER A 200 -2.45 0.50 -4.61
N SER A 201 -3.77 0.51 -4.53
CA SER A 201 -4.62 -0.12 -5.55
C SER A 201 -5.83 0.72 -5.91
N LYS A 202 -6.24 0.60 -7.17
CA LYS A 202 -7.47 1.21 -7.67
C LYS A 202 -8.67 0.51 -7.05
N GLN A 203 -9.64 1.26 -6.56
CA GLN A 203 -10.88 0.69 -6.05
C GLN A 203 -11.67 0.03 -7.19
N ARG A 204 -12.23 -1.15 -6.91
CA ARG A 204 -12.96 -1.96 -7.90
C ARG A 204 -14.29 -1.33 -8.33
N SER A 205 -14.85 -0.46 -7.49
CA SER A 205 -16.14 0.17 -7.71
C SER A 205 -16.02 1.68 -7.52
N VAL A 206 -16.86 2.43 -8.24
CA VAL A 206 -17.01 3.87 -8.04
C VAL A 206 -17.68 4.09 -6.70
N THR A 207 -17.10 4.97 -5.88
CA THR A 207 -17.67 5.34 -4.59
C THR A 207 -18.48 6.62 -4.71
N TYR A 208 -19.63 6.64 -4.06
CA TYR A 208 -20.60 7.73 -4.17
C TYR A 208 -20.43 8.79 -3.07
N SER A 209 -19.55 8.55 -2.10
CA SER A 209 -19.16 9.51 -1.05
C SER A 209 -17.68 9.36 -0.69
N SER A 210 -17.10 10.42 -0.10
CA SER A 210 -15.75 10.38 0.46
C SER A 210 -15.62 9.31 1.55
N THR A 211 -16.58 9.23 2.46
CA THR A 211 -16.60 8.21 3.53
C THR A 211 -16.61 6.79 2.99
N GLU A 212 -17.31 6.52 1.87
CA GLU A 212 -17.27 5.21 1.21
C GLU A 212 -15.89 4.93 0.57
N ALA A 213 -15.26 5.97 0.01
CA ALA A 213 -13.91 5.87 -0.54
C ALA A 213 -12.89 5.51 0.54
N GLU A 214 -13.02 6.05 1.75
CA GLU A 214 -12.13 5.81 2.88
C GLU A 214 -12.44 4.51 3.64
N LEU A 215 -13.68 4.03 3.59
CA LEU A 215 -14.04 2.74 4.18
C LEU A 215 -13.34 1.56 3.49
N ASN A 216 -13.16 1.63 2.17
CA ASN A 216 -12.54 0.55 1.39
C ASN A 216 -11.08 0.23 1.81
N PRO A 217 -10.14 1.20 1.85
CA PRO A 217 -8.77 0.95 2.30
C PRO A 217 -8.73 0.51 3.77
N LEU A 218 -9.64 0.99 4.63
CA LEU A 218 -9.72 0.53 6.01
C LEU A 218 -10.09 -0.96 6.10
N VAL A 219 -11.03 -1.43 5.28
CA VAL A 219 -11.38 -2.87 5.22
C VAL A 219 -10.21 -3.71 4.69
N ASP A 220 -9.52 -3.24 3.66
CA ASP A 220 -8.35 -3.95 3.11
C ASP A 220 -7.23 -4.02 4.16
N ALA A 221 -6.97 -2.91 4.84
CA ALA A 221 -6.00 -2.79 5.92
C ALA A 221 -6.36 -3.65 7.15
N PHE A 222 -7.65 -3.80 7.46
CA PHE A 222 -8.15 -4.69 8.52
C PHE A 222 -7.81 -6.15 8.25
N HIS A 223 -8.05 -6.64 7.03
CA HIS A 223 -7.70 -8.01 6.67
C HIS A 223 -6.19 -8.25 6.74
N GLU A 224 -5.40 -7.29 6.26
CA GLU A 224 -3.94 -7.34 6.37
C GLU A 224 -3.47 -7.37 7.84
N GLY A 225 -4.06 -6.51 8.69
CA GLY A 225 -3.76 -6.49 10.13
C GLY A 225 -4.13 -7.78 10.85
N THR A 226 -5.25 -8.38 10.48
CA THR A 226 -5.69 -9.69 11.02
C THR A 226 -4.70 -10.79 10.65
N TRP A 227 -4.27 -10.80 9.38
CA TRP A 227 -3.25 -11.75 8.91
C TRP A 227 -1.91 -11.55 9.62
N LEU A 228 -1.44 -10.31 9.76
CA LEU A 228 -0.22 -9.98 10.49
C LEU A 228 -0.30 -10.38 11.96
N LYS A 229 -1.42 -10.13 12.64
CA LYS A 229 -1.64 -10.57 14.03
C LYS A 229 -1.53 -12.09 14.16
N ALA A 230 -2.15 -12.85 13.25
CA ALA A 230 -2.06 -14.30 13.24
C ALA A 230 -0.61 -14.77 13.01
N LEU A 231 0.09 -14.15 12.06
CA LEU A 231 1.50 -14.44 11.77
C LEU A 231 2.41 -14.18 12.98
N LEU A 232 2.24 -13.06 13.67
CA LEU A 232 3.01 -12.70 14.87
C LEU A 232 2.76 -13.66 16.03
N ALA A 233 1.51 -14.09 16.20
CA ALA A 233 1.13 -15.09 17.19
C ALA A 233 1.79 -16.45 16.90
N GLU A 234 1.86 -16.86 15.64
CA GLU A 234 2.48 -18.13 15.24
C GLU A 234 4.01 -18.10 15.34
N ILE A 235 4.64 -17.02 14.86
CA ILE A 235 6.11 -16.93 14.75
C ILE A 235 6.77 -16.57 16.09
N TRP A 236 6.17 -15.66 16.86
CA TRP A 236 6.78 -15.12 18.09
C TRP A 236 5.99 -15.40 19.36
N ASN A 237 4.86 -16.10 19.27
CA ASN A 237 3.94 -16.31 20.39
C ASN A 237 3.52 -14.99 21.06
N ILE A 238 3.48 -13.90 20.28
CA ILE A 238 3.02 -12.60 20.73
C ILE A 238 1.53 -12.53 20.46
N GLN A 239 0.73 -12.59 21.53
CA GLN A 239 -0.71 -12.39 21.46
C GLN A 239 -0.99 -10.88 21.50
N MET A 240 -1.75 -10.41 20.53
CA MET A 240 -2.20 -9.03 20.47
C MET A 240 -3.71 -8.97 20.68
N ASP A 241 -4.19 -8.12 21.58
CA ASP A 241 -5.63 -7.92 21.72
C ASP A 241 -6.19 -7.23 20.46
N ALA A 242 -5.59 -6.10 20.07
CA ALA A 242 -6.02 -5.32 18.91
C ALA A 242 -4.89 -4.63 18.14
N ALA A 243 -4.98 -4.66 16.81
CA ALA A 243 -4.20 -3.80 15.93
C ALA A 243 -4.70 -2.34 16.01
N CYS A 244 -3.78 -1.37 15.93
CA CYS A 244 -4.14 0.05 15.91
C CYS A 244 -4.25 0.54 14.46
N HIS A 245 -5.47 0.83 14.03
CA HIS A 245 -5.78 1.42 12.73
C HIS A 245 -5.88 2.94 12.85
N LEU A 246 -5.13 3.64 12.00
CA LEU A 246 -5.03 5.10 11.95
C LEU A 246 -5.77 5.60 10.71
N ILE A 247 -6.74 6.48 10.93
CA ILE A 247 -7.56 7.12 9.90
C ILE A 247 -7.56 8.64 10.11
N ASP A 248 -7.91 9.43 9.10
CA ASP A 248 -8.01 10.89 9.21
C ASP A 248 -9.39 11.46 8.87
N ASP A 249 -10.42 10.63 8.60
CA ASP A 249 -11.82 11.04 8.48
C ASP A 249 -12.58 10.95 9.83
N PRO A 250 -12.95 12.12 10.41
CA PRO A 250 -13.72 12.17 11.65
C PRO A 250 -15.15 11.63 11.52
N ASP A 251 -15.80 11.79 10.36
CA ASP A 251 -17.15 11.28 10.12
C ASP A 251 -17.15 9.75 10.07
N LEU A 252 -16.12 9.16 9.45
CA LEU A 252 -15.90 7.72 9.45
C LEU A 252 -15.62 7.22 10.87
N GLN A 253 -14.78 7.92 11.64
CA GLN A 253 -14.51 7.56 13.04
C GLN A 253 -15.78 7.58 13.87
N GLU A 254 -16.58 8.65 13.78
CA GLU A 254 -17.85 8.77 14.52
C GLU A 254 -18.77 7.59 14.19
N ARG A 255 -18.96 7.29 12.90
CA ARG A 255 -19.80 6.17 12.42
C ARG A 255 -19.34 4.82 12.95
N LEU A 256 -18.04 4.60 13.12
CA LEU A 256 -17.50 3.34 13.61
C LEU A 256 -17.61 3.21 15.14
N MET A 257 -17.58 4.33 15.86
CA MET A 257 -17.62 4.35 17.33
C MET A 257 -19.02 4.46 17.94
N MET A 258 -20.02 4.93 17.19
CA MET A 258 -21.39 5.08 17.70
C MET A 258 -22.08 3.74 18.01
N THR A 259 -23.09 3.78 18.89
CA THR A 259 -23.93 2.62 19.23
C THR A 259 -24.89 2.23 18.10
N ASP A 260 -25.45 1.01 18.13
CA ASP A 260 -26.41 0.59 17.10
C ASP A 260 -27.68 1.45 17.11
N GLU A 261 -28.13 1.88 18.29
CA GLU A 261 -29.28 2.76 18.46
C GLU A 261 -29.03 4.15 17.86
N GLU A 262 -27.88 4.76 18.15
CA GLU A 262 -27.49 6.05 17.58
C GLU A 262 -27.31 5.99 16.06
N PHE A 263 -26.70 4.91 15.54
CA PHE A 263 -26.55 4.72 14.11
C PHE A 263 -27.89 4.57 13.41
N ASN A 264 -28.78 3.74 13.96
CA ASN A 264 -30.11 3.58 13.42
C ASN A 264 -30.90 4.89 13.49
N SER A 265 -30.77 5.66 14.57
CA SER A 265 -31.44 6.96 14.68
C SER A 265 -30.90 8.01 13.71
N LYS A 266 -29.59 8.04 13.45
CA LYS A 266 -28.95 9.06 12.57
C LYS A 266 -29.00 8.72 11.09
N PHE A 267 -28.94 7.43 10.73
CA PHE A 267 -28.77 6.98 9.35
C PHE A 267 -29.94 6.11 8.83
N ALA A 268 -30.98 5.84 9.64
CA ALA A 268 -32.22 5.31 9.10
C ALA A 268 -32.87 6.38 8.22
N ASN A 269 -33.09 6.05 6.96
CA ASN A 269 -33.86 6.91 6.07
C ASN A 269 -35.34 6.85 6.48
N GLU A 270 -35.88 7.95 7.02
CA GLU A 270 -37.31 8.12 7.19
C GLU A 270 -37.92 8.52 5.84
N HIS A 271 -38.42 7.53 5.09
CA HIS A 271 -39.08 7.77 3.81
C HIS A 271 -40.55 8.17 4.06
N LEU A 272 -40.88 9.45 3.92
CA LEU A 272 -42.27 9.91 3.88
C LEU A 272 -42.86 9.62 2.50
N ILE A 273 -43.60 8.52 2.39
CA ILE A 273 -44.20 8.04 1.15
C ILE A 273 -45.73 8.21 1.24
N ASP A 274 -46.30 9.06 0.37
CA ASP A 274 -47.75 9.33 0.27
C ASP A 274 -48.54 8.12 -0.30
N ASN A 275 -47.88 7.24 -1.05
CA ASN A 275 -48.51 6.09 -1.68
C ASN A 275 -48.44 4.83 -0.82
N LYS A 276 -49.56 4.50 -0.14
CA LYS A 276 -49.72 3.30 0.71
C LYS A 276 -49.36 1.98 0.03
N GLY A 277 -49.59 1.85 -1.29
CA GLY A 277 -49.22 0.65 -2.05
C GLY A 277 -47.71 0.54 -2.38
N LEU A 278 -46.99 1.65 -2.30
CA LEU A 278 -45.53 1.71 -2.43
C LEU A 278 -44.86 1.45 -1.08
N ASP A 279 -45.43 1.97 0.01
CA ASP A 279 -45.00 1.70 1.40
C ASP A 279 -45.04 0.19 1.72
N ASP A 280 -46.12 -0.50 1.35
CA ASP A 280 -46.24 -1.97 1.55
C ASP A 280 -45.26 -2.79 0.68
N LYS A 281 -44.81 -2.24 -0.46
CA LYS A 281 -43.77 -2.85 -1.31
C LYS A 281 -42.36 -2.57 -0.79
N VAL A 282 -42.12 -1.39 -0.22
CA VAL A 282 -40.84 -0.98 0.38
C VAL A 282 -40.61 -1.70 1.71
N LYS A 283 -41.64 -1.92 2.53
CA LYS A 283 -41.55 -2.74 3.76
C LYS A 283 -41.18 -4.21 3.52
N LYS A 284 -41.38 -4.72 2.29
CA LYS A 284 -40.93 -6.05 1.84
C LYS A 284 -39.64 -6.02 1.02
N PHE A 285 -39.12 -4.84 0.68
CA PHE A 285 -37.86 -4.64 -0.02
C PHE A 285 -36.80 -4.17 0.98
N GLY A 286 -35.94 -5.11 1.40
CA GLY A 286 -34.85 -4.82 2.32
C GLY A 286 -33.99 -3.64 1.86
N THR A 287 -33.63 -2.79 2.83
CA THR A 287 -32.50 -1.84 2.86
C THR A 287 -31.83 -1.58 1.53
N ASN A 288 -32.10 -0.40 0.97
CA ASN A 288 -31.51 0.20 -0.22
C ASN A 288 -30.33 -0.61 -0.84
N PRO A 289 -30.53 -1.29 -1.98
CA PRO A 289 -29.48 -2.12 -2.60
C PRO A 289 -28.23 -1.31 -3.01
N LYS A 290 -28.30 0.03 -3.05
CA LYS A 290 -27.16 0.91 -3.34
C LYS A 290 -26.24 1.19 -2.15
N THR A 291 -26.65 0.91 -0.91
CA THR A 291 -25.81 1.11 0.29
C THR A 291 -25.53 -0.19 1.04
N ARG A 292 -26.19 -1.30 0.68
CA ARG A 292 -26.07 -2.58 1.38
C ARG A 292 -24.62 -3.08 1.53
N HIS A 293 -23.76 -2.84 0.54
CA HIS A 293 -22.34 -3.22 0.63
C HIS A 293 -21.54 -2.32 1.59
N ILE A 294 -21.90 -1.04 1.69
CA ILE A 294 -21.36 -0.09 2.67
C ILE A 294 -21.84 -0.51 4.07
N ASP A 295 -23.14 -0.75 4.24
CA ASP A 295 -23.74 -1.19 5.49
C ASP A 295 -23.13 -2.51 6.01
N LEU A 296 -22.87 -3.47 5.12
CA LEU A 296 -22.20 -4.73 5.47
C LEU A 296 -20.76 -4.51 5.97
N LYS A 297 -19.97 -3.72 5.23
CA LYS A 297 -18.57 -3.42 5.60
C LYS A 297 -18.49 -2.63 6.90
N THR A 298 -19.31 -1.58 7.03
CA THR A 298 -19.40 -0.76 8.24
C THR A 298 -19.90 -1.58 9.42
N LYS A 299 -20.94 -2.41 9.27
CA LYS A 299 -21.44 -3.28 10.35
C LYS A 299 -20.39 -4.30 10.78
N GLY A 300 -19.66 -4.90 9.84
CA GLY A 300 -18.55 -5.80 10.13
C GLY A 300 -17.47 -5.12 10.97
N LEU A 301 -16.93 -3.99 10.50
CA LEU A 301 -15.91 -3.24 11.25
C LEU A 301 -16.41 -2.76 12.61
N ARG A 302 -17.66 -2.28 12.73
CA ARG A 302 -18.26 -1.88 14.01
C ARG A 302 -18.33 -3.04 15.00
N GLN A 303 -18.63 -4.24 14.53
CA GLN A 303 -18.63 -5.43 15.38
C GLN A 303 -17.23 -5.74 15.89
N GLU A 304 -16.21 -5.63 15.03
CA GLU A 304 -14.81 -5.84 15.42
C GLU A 304 -14.30 -4.78 16.42
N VAL A 305 -14.73 -3.51 16.27
CA VAL A 305 -14.46 -2.45 17.25
C VAL A 305 -15.10 -2.79 18.60
N LYS A 306 -16.39 -3.21 18.61
CA LYS A 306 -17.10 -3.59 19.84
C LYS A 306 -16.49 -4.80 20.54
N HIS A 307 -15.99 -5.76 19.78
CA HIS A 307 -15.28 -6.92 20.31
C HIS A 307 -13.84 -6.62 20.74
N HIS A 308 -13.38 -5.38 20.61
CA HIS A 308 -12.01 -4.96 20.90
C HIS A 308 -10.95 -5.71 20.09
N ASN A 309 -11.30 -6.15 18.87
CA ASN A 309 -10.36 -6.78 17.95
C ASN A 309 -9.55 -5.73 17.15
N ILE A 310 -10.09 -4.51 17.02
CA ILE A 310 -9.44 -3.36 16.39
C ILE A 310 -9.60 -2.10 17.23
N ARG A 311 -8.57 -1.26 17.21
CA ARG A 311 -8.62 0.10 17.76
C ARG A 311 -8.50 1.08 16.62
N ILE A 312 -9.44 2.02 16.53
CA ILE A 312 -9.43 3.07 15.50
C ILE A 312 -9.04 4.38 16.17
N THR A 313 -7.98 5.00 15.67
CA THR A 313 -7.47 6.27 16.17
C THR A 313 -7.46 7.29 15.05
N LEU A 314 -8.06 8.46 15.29
CA LEU A 314 -8.05 9.56 14.36
C LEU A 314 -6.73 10.34 14.47
N ILE A 315 -6.11 10.61 13.33
CA ILE A 315 -4.91 11.42 13.20
C ILE A 315 -5.16 12.61 12.29
N LYS A 316 -4.25 13.59 12.29
CA LYS A 316 -4.35 14.73 11.37
C LYS A 316 -3.98 14.28 9.96
N THR A 317 -4.65 14.82 8.95
CA THR A 317 -4.30 14.59 7.53
C THR A 317 -2.84 14.94 7.21
N SER A 318 -2.23 15.91 7.90
CA SER A 318 -0.80 16.23 7.75
C SER A 318 0.13 15.09 8.15
N ASP A 319 -0.34 14.21 9.04
CA ASP A 319 0.41 13.11 9.62
C ASP A 319 0.03 11.78 8.93
N MET A 320 -0.91 11.81 7.97
CA MET A 320 -1.38 10.65 7.23
C MET A 320 -0.37 10.23 6.15
N ILE A 321 0.55 9.34 6.53
CA ILE A 321 1.63 8.86 5.64
C ILE A 321 1.07 8.09 4.43
N ALA A 322 -0.10 7.45 4.57
CA ALA A 322 -0.75 6.69 3.50
C ALA A 322 -1.28 7.59 2.36
N ASP A 323 -1.35 8.91 2.55
CA ASP A 323 -1.74 9.89 1.51
C ASP A 323 -0.86 9.80 0.25
N ALA A 324 0.42 9.47 0.43
CA ALA A 324 1.36 9.27 -0.67
C ALA A 324 1.02 8.03 -1.54
N LEU A 325 0.16 7.13 -1.05
CA LEU A 325 -0.28 5.92 -1.75
C LEU A 325 -1.60 6.10 -2.52
N THR A 326 -2.30 7.21 -2.33
CA THR A 326 -3.64 7.41 -2.90
C THR A 326 -3.69 8.43 -4.03
N LYS A 327 -2.68 9.31 -4.13
CA LYS A 327 -2.61 10.37 -5.14
C LYS A 327 -1.19 10.75 -5.55
N ALA A 328 -1.09 11.55 -6.61
CA ALA A 328 0.17 12.14 -7.07
C ALA A 328 0.63 13.20 -6.07
N ALA A 329 1.30 12.74 -5.02
CA ALA A 329 1.53 13.50 -3.81
C ALA A 329 2.62 14.58 -3.97
N SER A 330 2.56 15.56 -3.06
CA SER A 330 3.51 16.67 -2.99
C SER A 330 4.88 16.20 -2.48
N ARG A 331 5.93 17.01 -2.67
CA ARG A 331 7.27 16.71 -2.12
C ARG A 331 7.24 16.44 -0.60
N PRO A 332 6.59 17.27 0.25
CA PRO A 332 6.49 16.99 1.68
C PRO A 332 5.87 15.63 2.00
N SER A 333 4.77 15.26 1.34
CA SER A 333 4.10 13.97 1.54
C SER A 333 5.01 12.78 1.17
N ILE A 334 5.73 12.88 0.04
CA ILE A 334 6.69 11.86 -0.38
C ILE A 334 7.86 11.78 0.60
N GLN A 335 8.37 12.92 1.07
CA GLN A 335 9.47 12.97 2.03
C GLN A 335 9.10 12.33 3.37
N LEU A 336 7.88 12.54 3.86
CA LEU A 336 7.37 11.89 5.07
C LEU A 336 7.36 10.35 4.94
N LEU A 337 6.91 9.84 3.79
CA LEU A 337 6.96 8.41 3.49
C LEU A 337 8.40 7.91 3.35
N SER A 338 9.27 8.62 2.63
CA SER A 338 10.68 8.24 2.47
C SER A 338 11.45 8.18 3.79
N GLN A 339 11.21 9.10 4.72
CA GLN A 339 11.79 9.06 6.07
C GLN A 339 11.31 7.84 6.89
N SER A 340 10.10 7.36 6.59
CA SER A 340 9.56 6.16 7.22
C SER A 340 10.22 4.88 6.67
N ILE A 341 10.60 4.88 5.38
CA ILE A 341 11.33 3.81 4.69
C ILE A 341 12.79 3.75 5.16
N ASP A 342 13.47 4.89 5.10
CA ASP A 342 14.88 5.05 5.45
C ASP A 342 15.08 6.37 6.24
N PRO A 343 15.14 6.31 7.57
CA PRO A 343 15.29 7.51 8.41
C PRO A 343 16.59 8.26 8.19
N THR A 344 17.61 7.60 7.65
CA THR A 344 18.93 8.19 7.41
C THR A 344 19.05 8.83 6.04
N PHE A 345 18.10 8.55 5.14
CA PHE A 345 18.08 9.08 3.80
C PHE A 345 17.34 10.43 3.76
N ASN A 346 17.94 11.43 3.12
CA ASN A 346 17.31 12.71 2.84
C ASN A 346 17.25 12.94 1.33
N ILE A 347 16.05 13.26 0.84
CA ILE A 347 15.84 13.67 -0.55
C ILE A 347 16.40 15.09 -0.71
N ALA A 348 17.57 15.20 -1.37
CA ALA A 348 18.21 16.46 -1.72
C ALA A 348 17.27 17.40 -2.52
#